data_AF-A0A1G4AD80-F1
#
_entry.id   AF-A0A1G4AD80-F1
#
_cell.length_a   1.000
_cell.length_b   1.000
_cell.length_c   1.000
_cell.angle_alpha   90.00
_cell.angle_beta   90.00
_cell.angle_gamma   90.00
#
_symmetry.space_group_name_H-M   'P 1'
#
loop_
_entity.id
_entity.type
_entity.pdbx_description
1 polymer ?
#
loop_
_entity_poly.entity_id
_entity_poly.type
_entity_poly.pdbx_seq_one_letter_code
_entity_poly.pdbx_strand_id
1 'polypeptide(L)' 'MIGAMLEPLHPIQIEGFRRMMPAQKLRMVADLYEAGIQLRVAGLRLAHPDWPQERLEFEARRSLLYAGT' A
#
# COMPACT_ATOMS: atom_id res chain seq x y z
N MET A 1 -4.00 17.00 9.48
CA MET A 1 -2.52 17.00 9.45
C MET A 1 -2.03 15.74 10.16
N ILE A 2 -2.08 14.57 9.51
CA ILE A 2 -1.40 13.38 10.03
C ILE A 2 0.04 13.51 9.53
N GLY A 3 0.92 14.04 10.36
CA GLY A 3 2.35 13.93 10.10
C GLY A 3 2.66 12.45 10.04
N ALA A 4 3.05 11.94 8.88
CA ALA A 4 3.54 10.59 8.76
C ALA A 4 4.67 10.42 9.77
N MET A 5 4.49 9.58 10.80
CA MET A 5 5.59 9.10 11.60
C MET A 5 6.43 8.21 10.69
N LEU A 6 7.36 8.84 9.96
CA LEU A 6 8.41 8.14 9.25
C LEU A 6 9.33 7.54 10.32
N GLU A 7 8.97 6.35 10.79
CA GLU A 7 9.88 5.52 11.56
C GLU A 7 11.18 5.38 10.74
N PRO A 8 12.34 5.75 11.29
CA PRO A 8 13.58 5.61 10.56
C PRO A 8 13.80 4.15 10.19
N LEU A 9 14.15 3.90 8.92
CA LEU A 9 14.46 2.55 8.47
C LEU A 9 15.62 1.99 9.28
N HIS A 10 15.46 0.76 9.75
CA HIS A 10 16.52 0.06 10.46
C HIS A 10 17.74 -0.12 9.53
N PRO A 11 18.99 0.00 10.02
CA PRO A 11 20.19 -0.11 9.19
C PRO A 11 20.26 -1.39 8.33
N ILE A 12 19.73 -2.51 8.84
CA ILE A 12 19.63 -3.77 8.08
C ILE A 12 18.70 -3.63 6.86
N GLN A 13 17.59 -2.91 6.98
CA GLN A 13 16.67 -2.66 5.87
C GLN A 13 17.34 -1.79 4.80
N ILE A 14 18.07 -0.75 5.22
CA ILE A 14 18.84 0.11 4.31
C ILE A 14 19.86 -0.72 3.52
N GLU A 15 20.62 -1.58 4.21
CA GLU A 15 21.60 -2.45 3.55
C GLU A 15 20.95 -3.46 2.61
N GLY A 16 19.81 -4.03 2.99
CA GLY A 16 18.99 -4.86 2.11
C GLY A 16 18.59 -4.12 0.83
N PHE A 17 18.08 -2.88 0.95
CA PHE A 17 17.71 -2.06 -0.20
C PHE A 17 18.91 -1.64 -1.05
N ARG A 18 20.11 -1.48 -0.48
CA ARG A 18 21.33 -1.18 -1.25
C ARG A 18 21.75 -2.34 -2.15
N ARG A 19 21.53 -3.58 -1.70
CA ARG A 19 21.88 -4.81 -2.46
C ARG A 19 20.87 -5.18 -3.54
N MET A 20 19.66 -4.62 -3.50
CA MET A 20 18.63 -4.88 -4.50
C MET A 20 18.96 -4.22 -5.84
N MET A 21 18.75 -4.98 -6.92
CA MET A 21 18.67 -4.46 -8.27
C MET A 21 17.50 -3.45 -8.39
N PRO A 22 17.60 -2.43 -9.25
CA PRO A 22 16.51 -1.46 -9.46
C PRO A 22 15.15 -2.11 -9.76
N ALA A 23 15.12 -3.17 -10.56
CA ALA A 23 13.88 -3.90 -10.89
C ALA A 23 13.23 -4.56 -9.65
N GLN A 24 14.03 -5.02 -8.68
CA GLN A 24 13.52 -5.60 -7.43
C GLN A 24 12.86 -4.54 -6.55
N LYS A 25 13.40 -3.31 -6.54
CA LYS A 25 12.78 -2.17 -5.83
C LYS A 25 11.44 -1.82 -6.44
N LEU A 26 11.36 -1.74 -7.77
CA LEU A 26 10.11 -1.46 -8.48
C LEU A 26 9.07 -2.54 -8.21
N ARG A 27 9.47 -3.82 -8.24
CA ARG A 27 8.59 -4.93 -7.89
C ARG A 27 8.06 -4.80 -6.47
N MET A 28 8.94 -4.54 -5.49
CA MET A 28 8.55 -4.38 -4.09
C MET A 28 7.54 -3.24 -3.88
N VAL A 29 7.71 -2.11 -4.56
CA VAL A 29 6.76 -0.98 -4.50
C VAL A 29 5.42 -1.37 -5.12
N ALA A 30 5.42 -2.09 -6.25
CA ALA A 30 4.18 -2.58 -6.87
C ALA A 30 3.45 -3.58 -5.96
N ASP A 31 4.18 -4.50 -5.33
CA ASP A 31 3.61 -5.47 -4.39
C ASP A 31 3.02 -4.77 -3.16
N LEU A 32 3.68 -3.70 -2.67
CA LEU A 32 3.18 -2.87 -1.58
C LEU A 32 1.88 -2.14 -1.97
N TYR A 33 1.78 -1.65 -3.20
CA TYR A 33 0.56 -1.02 -3.71
C TYR A 33 -0.62 -1.99 -3.73
N GLU A 34 -0.41 -3.21 -4.23
CA GLU A 34 -1.44 -4.26 -4.24
C GLU A 34 -1.86 -4.67 -2.82
N ALA A 35 -0.90 -4.83 -1.90
CA ALA A 35 -1.19 -5.10 -0.49
C ALA A 35 -2.03 -3.98 0.14
N GLY A 36 -1.72 -2.72 -0.19
CA GLY A 36 -2.49 -1.56 0.24
C GLY A 36 -3.95 -1.59 -0.26
N ILE A 37 -4.18 -1.95 -1.52
CA ILE A 37 -5.52 -2.12 -2.08
C ILE A 37 -6.28 -3.21 -1.33
N GLN A 38 -5.67 -4.38 -1.12
CA GLN A 38 -6.30 -5.51 -0.44
C GLN A 38 -6.69 -5.14 1.00
N LEU A 39 -5.80 -4.48 1.73
CA LEU A 39 -6.07 -4.00 3.09
C LEU A 39 -7.24 -3.01 3.10
N ARG A 40 -7.27 -2.10 2.12
CA ARG A 40 -8.36 -1.12 1.99
C ARG A 40 -9.69 -1.79 1.65
N VAL A 41 -9.71 -2.77 0.75
CA VAL A 41 -10.91 -3.57 0.43
C VAL A 41 -11.43 -4.26 1.69
N ALA A 42 -10.56 -4.88 2.50
CA ALA A 42 -10.96 -5.53 3.73
C ALA A 42 -11.62 -4.54 4.71
N GLY A 43 -11.03 -3.36 4.89
CA GLY A 43 -11.62 -2.30 5.72
C GLY A 43 -12.97 -1.81 5.19
N LEU A 44 -13.10 -1.60 3.87
CA LEU A 44 -14.35 -1.20 3.24
C LEU A 44 -15.44 -2.27 3.39
N ARG A 45 -15.09 -3.55 3.30
CA ARG A 45 -16.05 -4.65 3.49
C ARG A 45 -16.63 -4.67 4.91
N LEU A 46 -15.82 -4.34 5.92
CA LEU A 46 -16.30 -4.22 7.29
C LEU A 46 -17.27 -3.04 7.46
N ALA A 47 -17.01 -1.92 6.79
CA ALA A 47 -17.86 -0.71 6.86
C ALA A 47 -19.11 -0.78 5.96
N HIS A 48 -19.05 -1.55 4.87
CA HIS A 48 -20.08 -1.64 3.84
C HIS A 48 -20.30 -3.11 3.44
N PRO A 49 -20.93 -3.93 4.30
CA PRO A 49 -21.08 -5.37 4.05
C PRO A 49 -21.93 -5.71 2.81
N ASP A 50 -22.84 -4.81 2.41
CA ASP A 50 -23.74 -5.02 1.27
C ASP A 50 -23.13 -4.60 -0.08
N TRP A 51 -21.92 -4.03 -0.08
CA TRP A 51 -21.30 -3.61 -1.34
C TRP A 51 -20.77 -4.80 -2.13
N PRO A 52 -21.02 -4.83 -3.45
CA PRO A 52 -20.44 -5.85 -4.32
C PRO A 52 -18.92 -5.67 -4.42
N GLN A 53 -18.21 -6.76 -4.75
CA GLN A 53 -16.75 -6.80 -4.78
C GLN A 53 -16.16 -5.73 -5.70
N GLU A 54 -16.76 -5.52 -6.87
CA GLU A 54 -16.30 -4.56 -7.87
C GLU A 54 -16.32 -3.13 -7.34
N ARG A 55 -17.34 -2.79 -6.53
CA ARG A 55 -17.45 -1.48 -5.89
C ARG A 55 -16.39 -1.30 -4.80
N LEU A 56 -16.17 -2.32 -3.97
CA LEU A 56 -15.13 -2.30 -2.94
C LEU A 56 -13.76 -2.05 -3.56
N GLU A 57 -13.46 -2.75 -4.65
CA GLU A 57 -12.21 -2.61 -5.39
C GLU A 57 -12.03 -1.24 -6.05
N PHE A 58 -13.08 -0.72 -6.68
CA PHE A 58 -13.07 0.61 -7.27
C PHE A 58 -12.78 1.68 -6.22
N GLU A 59 -13.50 1.63 -5.09
CA GLU A 59 -13.35 2.61 -4.01
C GLU A 59 -12.00 2.47 -3.31
N ALA A 60 -11.48 1.24 -3.15
CA ALA A 60 -10.16 1.02 -2.59
C ALA A 60 -9.07 1.70 -3.43
N ARG A 61 -9.07 1.45 -4.75
CA ARG A 61 -8.13 2.08 -5.69
C ARG A 61 -8.28 3.60 -5.72
N ARG A 62 -9.53 4.11 -5.75
CA ARG A 62 -9.82 5.55 -5.72
C ARG A 62 -9.26 6.22 -4.46
N SER A 63 -9.39 5.58 -3.30
CA SER A 63 -8.91 6.13 -2.03
C SER A 63 -7.38 6.16 -1.90
N LEU A 64 -6.68 5.34 -2.68
CA LEU A 64 -5.22 5.23 -2.67
C LEU A 64 -4.55 6.03 -3.80
N LEU A 65 -5.33 6.73 -4.63
CA LEU A 65 -4.84 7.49 -5.78
C LEU A 65 -3.73 8.50 -5.42
N TYR A 66 -3.76 9.04 -4.20
CA TYR A 66 -2.78 10.00 -3.67
C TYR A 66 -2.00 9.45 -2.47
N ALA A 67 -2.03 8.14 -2.23
CA ALA A 67 -1.32 7.56 -1.08
C ALA A 67 0.20 7.46 -1.28
N GLY A 68 0.69 7.68 -2.51
CA GLY A 68 2.10 7.56 -2.89
C GLY A 68 2.75 8.85 -3.40
N THR A 69 2.15 10.01 -3.16
CA THR A 69 2.62 11.34 -3.59
C THR A 69 2.46 12.35 -2.46
#